data_AF-A0A075JTZ9-F1
#
_entry.id   AF-A0A075JTZ9-F1
#
_cell.length_a   1.000
_cell.length_b   1.000
_cell.length_c   1.000
_cell.angle_alpha   90.00
_cell.angle_beta   90.00
_cell.angle_gamma   90.00
#
_symmetry.space_group_name_H-M   'P 1'
#
loop_
_entity.id
_entity.type
_entity.pdbx_description
1 polymer ?
#
loop_
_entity_poly.entity_id
_entity_poly.type
_entity_poly.pdbx_seq_one_letter_code
_entity_poly.pdbx_strand_id
1 'polypeptide(L)'
;MENDGLRFMYNSQGKSYDSPDQEALGYRTSYISGEFQKYKFEIRAYKYTRDSLIDIDLLSSEAELLGILQEEELALETIPQREVYRLRKLEYNLRSTQDNDRSNQNIDYHLSKLCKEQT
;
A
#
# COMPACT_ATOMS: atom_id res chain seq x y z
N MET A 1 -5.08 4.05 9.30
CA MET A 1 -3.94 4.74 9.95
C MET A 1 -2.65 4.23 9.30
N GLU A 2 -1.55 4.96 9.39
CA GLU A 2 -0.24 4.53 8.89
C GLU A 2 0.73 4.27 10.04
N ASN A 3 1.64 3.32 9.84
CA ASN A 3 2.77 3.07 10.74
C ASN A 3 4.00 2.62 9.94
N ASP A 4 5.18 2.64 10.54
CA ASP A 4 6.37 2.06 9.94
C ASP A 4 6.15 0.55 9.72
N GLY A 5 6.48 0.06 8.53
CA GLY A 5 6.44 -1.36 8.21
C GLY A 5 7.54 -2.09 8.97
N LEU A 6 7.16 -3.16 9.67
CA LEU A 6 8.07 -3.95 10.49
C LEU A 6 8.23 -5.37 9.94
N ARG A 7 9.44 -5.91 10.15
CA ARG A 7 9.70 -7.34 10.09
C ARG A 7 9.79 -7.88 11.51
N PHE A 8 9.00 -8.91 11.80
CA PHE A 8 9.00 -9.63 13.06
C PHE A 8 9.73 -10.96 12.89
N MET A 9 10.78 -11.17 13.67
CA MET A 9 11.64 -12.35 13.61
C MET A 9 11.52 -13.17 14.89
N TYR A 10 11.56 -14.49 14.74
CA TYR A 10 11.59 -15.38 15.89
C TYR A 10 12.93 -15.28 16.63
N ASN A 11 12.89 -14.90 17.91
CA ASN A 11 14.07 -14.88 18.76
C ASN A 11 14.25 -16.23 19.48
N SER A 12 15.15 -17.07 18.95
CA SER A 12 15.44 -18.39 19.51
C SER A 12 16.08 -18.39 20.91
N GLN A 13 16.60 -17.25 21.36
CA GLN A 13 17.21 -17.08 22.69
C GLN A 13 16.26 -16.40 23.69
N GLY A 14 15.11 -15.90 23.22
CA GLY A 14 14.07 -15.31 24.05
C GLY A 14 13.24 -16.36 24.77
N LYS A 15 12.50 -15.92 25.79
CA LYS A 15 11.50 -16.74 26.47
C LYS A 15 10.21 -16.78 25.64
N SER A 16 9.36 -17.77 25.88
CA SER A 16 8.12 -17.98 25.11
C SER A 16 7.09 -16.85 25.20
N TYR A 17 7.25 -15.92 26.15
CA TYR A 17 6.41 -14.74 26.34
C TYR A 17 7.09 -13.43 25.91
N ASP A 18 8.33 -13.49 25.45
CA ASP A 18 9.03 -12.31 24.96
C ASP A 18 8.46 -11.92 23.59
N SER A 19 8.46 -10.62 23.32
CA SER A 19 8.06 -10.13 21.99
C SER A 19 9.09 -10.57 20.94
N PRO A 20 8.66 -10.81 19.68
CA PRO A 20 9.59 -11.08 18.59
C PRO A 20 10.54 -9.91 18.38
N ASP A 21 11.72 -10.17 17.83
CA ASP A 21 12.65 -9.13 17.42
C ASP A 21 12.02 -8.35 16.25
N GLN A 22 12.23 -7.03 16.23
CA GLN A 22 11.62 -6.13 15.26
C GLN A 22 12.69 -5.38 14.46
N GLU A 23 12.49 -5.30 13.15
CA GLU A 23 13.33 -4.53 12.22
C GLU A 23 12.43 -3.61 11.39
N ALA A 24 12.76 -2.31 11.36
CA ALA A 24 12.07 -1.35 10.51
C ALA A 24 12.47 -1.54 9.05
N LEU A 25 11.49 -1.60 8.17
CA LEU A 25 11.71 -1.89 6.75
C LEU A 25 11.91 -0.64 5.89
N GLY A 26 11.78 0.56 6.48
CA GLY A 26 12.01 1.83 5.80
C GLY A 26 10.84 2.32 4.92
N TYR A 27 9.71 1.64 4.94
CA TYR A 27 8.46 2.08 4.31
C TYR A 27 7.31 2.13 5.32
N ARG A 28 6.21 2.80 4.96
CA ARG A 28 4.99 2.85 5.76
C ARG A 28 3.97 1.82 5.28
N THR A 29 3.13 1.34 6.20
CA THR A 29 2.02 0.43 5.94
C THR A 29 0.73 0.97 6.54
N SER A 30 -0.37 0.79 5.82
CA SER A 30 -1.69 1.10 6.36
C SER A 30 -2.23 -0.07 7.19
N TYR A 31 -3.00 0.27 8.21
CA TYR A 31 -3.73 -0.68 9.04
C TYR A 31 -5.07 -0.10 9.46
N ILE A 32 -6.01 -0.99 9.77
CA ILE A 32 -7.30 -0.61 10.37
C ILE A 32 -7.12 -0.60 11.89
N SER A 33 -7.64 0.43 12.53
CA SER A 33 -7.69 0.54 13.98
C SER A 33 -9.10 0.95 14.41
N GLY A 34 -9.56 0.46 15.54
CA GLY A 34 -10.87 0.81 16.05
C GLY A 34 -10.96 0.63 17.55
N GLU A 35 -12.08 1.10 18.10
CA GLU A 35 -12.38 0.97 19.52
C GLU A 35 -13.78 0.37 19.68
N PHE A 36 -13.91 -0.62 20.56
CA PHE A 36 -15.18 -1.18 20.96
C PHE A 36 -15.23 -1.29 22.48
N GLN A 37 -16.15 -0.54 23.10
CA GLN A 37 -16.21 -0.36 24.55
C GLN A 37 -14.86 0.13 25.11
N LYS A 38 -14.19 -0.68 25.94
CA LYS A 38 -12.87 -0.39 26.53
C LYS A 38 -11.70 -0.99 25.75
N TYR A 39 -11.96 -1.67 24.64
CA TYR A 39 -10.95 -2.36 23.85
C TYR A 39 -10.55 -1.52 22.65
N LYS A 40 -9.24 -1.36 22.45
CA LYS A 40 -8.66 -0.87 21.21
C LYS A 40 -8.12 -2.06 20.43
N PHE A 41 -8.39 -2.11 19.13
CA PHE A 41 -7.89 -3.18 18.27
C PHE A 41 -7.23 -2.59 17.01
N GLU A 42 -6.27 -3.35 16.49
CA GLU A 42 -5.60 -3.09 15.22
C GLU A 42 -5.72 -4.34 14.35
N ILE A 43 -5.99 -4.15 13.07
CA ILE A 43 -6.00 -5.19 12.04
C ILE A 43 -4.90 -4.81 11.04
N ARG A 44 -3.91 -5.69 10.93
CA ARG A 44 -2.72 -5.53 10.09
C ARG A 44 -2.62 -6.71 9.12
N ALA A 45 -2.00 -6.49 7.97
CA ALA A 45 -1.73 -7.55 7.00
C ALA A 45 -0.26 -7.97 7.07
N TYR A 46 -0.02 -9.28 7.00
CA TYR A 46 1.32 -9.84 7.10
C TYR A 46 1.60 -10.81 5.94
N LYS A 47 2.83 -10.75 5.42
CA LYS A 47 3.38 -11.78 4.55
C LYS A 47 4.36 -12.65 5.35
N TYR A 48 4.09 -13.96 5.40
CA TYR A 48 5.02 -14.92 5.98
C TYR A 48 6.12 -15.31 4.99
N THR A 49 7.39 -15.17 5.40
CA THR A 49 8.56 -15.49 4.58
C THR A 49 9.33 -16.73 5.05
N ARG A 50 8.68 -17.62 5.81
CA ARG A 50 9.27 -18.77 6.53
C ARG A 50 10.06 -18.41 7.78
N ASP A 51 10.88 -17.37 7.71
CA ASP A 51 11.73 -16.95 8.84
C ASP A 51 11.20 -15.70 9.55
N SER A 52 10.25 -14.99 8.93
CA SER A 52 9.70 -13.75 9.48
C SER A 52 8.26 -13.49 9.05
N LEU A 53 7.58 -12.61 9.79
CA LEU A 53 6.36 -11.93 9.36
C LEU A 53 6.72 -10.51 8.95
N ILE A 54 6.32 -10.12 7.75
CA ILE A 54 6.59 -8.80 7.18
C ILE A 54 5.26 -8.06 7.09
N ASP A 55 5.15 -6.88 7.70
CA ASP A 55 4.02 -5.98 7.50
C ASP A 55 3.89 -5.68 6.01
N ILE A 56 2.67 -5.83 5.48
CA ILE A 56 2.34 -5.40 4.12
C ILE A 56 1.21 -4.39 4.20
N ASP A 57 1.10 -3.58 3.15
CA ASP A 57 0.02 -2.61 3.07
C ASP A 57 -1.34 -3.32 3.03
N LEU A 58 -2.22 -2.96 3.97
CA LEU A 58 -3.55 -3.56 4.06
C LEU A 58 -4.47 -3.03 2.94
N LEU A 59 -4.26 -1.79 2.52
CA LEU A 59 -4.99 -1.18 1.43
C LEU A 59 -4.40 -1.62 0.08
N SER A 60 -5.28 -1.98 -0.85
CA SER A 60 -4.87 -2.39 -2.20
C SER A 60 -4.47 -1.17 -3.03
N SER A 61 -3.36 -1.27 -3.76
CA SER A 61 -2.96 -0.31 -4.81
C SER A 61 -4.06 -0.09 -5.85
N GLU A 62 -4.93 -1.08 -6.07
CA GLU A 62 -6.11 -0.95 -6.93
C GLU A 62 -7.19 -0.06 -6.29
N ALA A 63 -7.43 -0.20 -4.98
CA ALA A 63 -8.38 0.65 -4.27
C ALA A 63 -7.88 2.10 -4.22
N GLU A 64 -6.58 2.30 -4.04
CA GLU A 64 -5.94 3.62 -4.10
C GLU A 64 -6.04 4.23 -5.51
N LEU A 65 -5.78 3.44 -6.56
CA LEU A 65 -5.97 3.89 -7.95
C LEU A 65 -7.41 4.32 -8.22
N LEU A 66 -8.40 3.54 -7.77
CA LEU A 66 -9.81 3.90 -7.94
C LEU A 66 -10.17 5.19 -7.20
N GLY A 67 -9.59 5.42 -6.01
CA GLY A 67 -9.74 6.69 -5.27
C GLY A 67 -9.19 7.87 -6.07
N ILE A 68 -7.97 7.75 -6.60
CA ILE A 68 -7.33 8.80 -7.43
C ILE A 68 -8.16 9.09 -8.69
N LEU A 69 -8.64 8.05 -9.39
CA LEU A 69 -9.49 8.24 -10.57
C LEU A 69 -10.80 8.96 -10.21
N GLN A 70 -11.38 8.66 -9.05
CA GLN A 70 -12.58 9.33 -8.57
C GLN A 70 -12.33 10.81 -8.24
N GLU A 71 -11.20 11.13 -7.60
CA GLU A 71 -10.80 12.52 -7.28
C GLU A 71 -10.58 13.36 -8.54
N GLU A 72 -10.07 12.74 -9.61
CA GLU A 72 -9.88 13.37 -10.93
C GLU A 72 -11.13 13.32 -11.82
N GLU A 73 -12.27 12.86 -11.29
CA GLU A 73 -13.54 12.71 -12.03
C GLU A 73 -13.44 11.79 -13.27
N LEU A 74 -12.47 10.87 -13.28
CA LEU A 74 -12.24 9.90 -14.36
C LEU A 74 -13.05 8.63 -14.12
N ALA A 75 -14.19 8.49 -14.80
CA ALA A 75 -14.95 7.25 -14.79
C ALA A 75 -14.19 6.13 -15.52
N LEU A 76 -14.02 4.97 -14.90
CA LEU A 76 -13.23 3.85 -15.47
C LEU A 76 -13.80 3.40 -16.83
N GLU A 77 -15.11 3.46 -17.00
CA GLU A 77 -15.80 3.06 -18.23
C GLU A 77 -15.55 4.02 -19.40
N THR A 78 -15.14 5.26 -19.13
CA THR A 78 -14.84 6.26 -20.17
C THR A 78 -13.38 6.20 -20.62
N ILE A 79 -12.52 5.48 -19.89
CA ILE A 79 -11.10 5.33 -20.24
C ILE A 79 -10.98 4.34 -21.41
N PRO A 80 -10.41 4.75 -22.56
CA PRO A 80 -10.31 3.88 -23.71
C PRO A 80 -9.33 2.73 -23.46
N GLN A 81 -9.61 1.55 -24.03
CA GLN A 81 -8.84 0.33 -23.79
C GLN A 81 -7.33 0.46 -24.08
N ARG A 82 -6.94 1.35 -25.02
CA ARG A 82 -5.51 1.64 -25.31
C ARG A 82 -4.74 2.18 -24.09
N GLU A 83 -5.44 2.79 -23.14
CA GLU A 83 -4.86 3.39 -21.93
C GLU A 83 -4.76 2.42 -20.75
N VAL A 84 -5.20 1.17 -20.90
CA VAL A 84 -5.07 0.12 -19.86
C VAL A 84 -3.62 -0.04 -19.40
N TYR A 85 -2.65 0.15 -20.30
CA TYR A 85 -1.24 0.15 -19.92
C TYR A 85 -0.90 1.22 -18.87
N ARG A 86 -1.45 2.43 -19.00
CA ARG A 86 -1.23 3.51 -18.03
C ARG A 86 -1.87 3.20 -16.69
N LEU A 87 -3.10 2.67 -16.68
CA LEU A 87 -3.77 2.23 -15.46
C LEU A 87 -2.93 1.18 -14.72
N ARG A 88 -2.39 0.18 -15.43
CA ARG A 88 -1.49 -0.81 -14.84
C ARG A 88 -0.17 -0.22 -14.37
N LYS A 89 0.35 0.80 -15.06
CA LYS A 89 1.55 1.52 -14.61
C LYS A 89 1.29 2.37 -13.38
N LEU A 90 0.12 3.00 -13.26
CA LEU A 90 -0.31 3.71 -12.07
C LEU A 90 -0.42 2.75 -10.88
N GLU A 91 -1.18 1.65 -11.01
CA GLU A 91 -1.28 0.62 -9.96
C GLU A 91 0.08 0.09 -9.53
N TYR A 92 0.95 -0.22 -10.50
CA TYR A 92 2.31 -0.67 -10.20
C TYR A 92 3.09 0.39 -9.41
N ASN A 93 3.03 1.65 -9.83
CA ASN A 93 3.76 2.73 -9.17
C ASN A 93 3.20 3.00 -7.78
N LEU A 94 1.88 2.91 -7.56
CA LEU A 94 1.24 3.02 -6.24
C LEU A 94 1.68 1.88 -5.32
N ARG A 95 1.76 0.66 -5.86
CA ARG A 95 2.31 -0.48 -5.13
C ARG A 95 3.82 -0.33 -4.83
N SER A 96 4.56 0.34 -5.71
CA SER A 96 6.01 0.49 -5.61
C SER A 96 6.47 1.84 -5.09
N THR A 97 5.55 2.73 -4.68
CA THR A 97 5.88 4.07 -4.11
C THR A 97 6.73 3.93 -2.85
N GLN A 98 6.71 2.75 -2.25
CA GLN A 98 7.53 2.29 -1.14
C GLN A 98 9.04 2.30 -1.44
N ASP A 99 9.47 2.33 -2.72
CA ASP A 99 10.88 2.14 -3.12
C ASP A 99 11.55 3.33 -3.86
N ASN A 100 10.82 4.38 -4.30
CA ASN A 100 11.43 5.43 -5.14
C ASN A 100 10.62 6.74 -5.29
N ASP A 101 11.25 7.91 -5.08
CA ASP A 101 10.68 9.23 -5.40
C ASP A 101 10.25 9.37 -6.89
N ARG A 102 10.86 8.56 -7.78
CA ARG A 102 10.47 8.48 -9.19
C ARG A 102 9.06 7.94 -9.41
N SER A 103 8.50 7.18 -8.47
CA SER A 103 7.15 6.63 -8.60
C SER A 103 6.08 7.72 -8.58
N ASN A 104 6.23 8.76 -7.73
CA ASN A 104 5.32 9.90 -7.70
C ASN A 104 5.31 10.67 -9.03
N GLN A 105 6.49 10.96 -9.58
CA GLN A 105 6.59 11.64 -10.89
C GLN A 105 5.95 10.84 -12.02
N ASN A 106 6.07 9.51 -11.97
CA ASN A 106 5.43 8.64 -12.95
C ASN A 106 3.91 8.61 -12.76
N ILE A 107 3.41 8.66 -11.53
CA ILE A 107 1.98 8.75 -11.24
C ILE A 107 1.41 10.01 -11.89
N ASP A 108 1.98 11.18 -11.61
CA ASP A 108 1.55 12.46 -12.18
C ASP A 108 1.61 12.46 -13.72
N TYR A 109 2.66 11.88 -14.28
CA TYR A 109 2.81 11.76 -15.73
C TYR A 109 1.69 10.91 -16.36
N HIS A 110 1.39 9.75 -15.78
CA HIS A 110 0.37 8.87 -16.33
C HIS A 110 -1.04 9.43 -16.12
N LEU A 111 -1.32 10.08 -14.99
CA LEU A 111 -2.58 10.74 -14.69
C LEU A 111 -2.86 11.89 -15.65
N SER A 112 -1.89 12.80 -15.82
CA SER A 112 -2.03 13.95 -16.74
C SER A 112 -2.26 13.54 -18.20
N LYS A 113 -1.81 12.35 -18.60
CA LYS A 113 -2.08 11.79 -19.93
C LYS A 113 -3.50 11.26 -20.04
N LEU A 114 -4.02 10.60 -19.00
CA LEU A 114 -5.41 10.14 -18.96
C LEU A 114 -6.37 11.33 -19.01
N CYS A 115 -6.16 12.39 -18.22
CA CYS A 115 -7.03 13.56 -18.22
C CYS A 115 -7.03 14.30 -19.57
N LYS A 116 -5.87 14.38 -20.24
CA LYS A 116 -5.75 15.02 -21.57
C LYS A 116 -6.46 14.27 -22.69
N GLU A 117 -6.69 12.97 -22.56
CA GLU A 117 -7.43 12.20 -23.58
C GLU A 117 -8.95 12.30 -23.42
N GLN A 118 -9.43 12.86 -22.32
CA GLN A 118 -10.86 13.09 -22.07
C GLN A 118 -11.32 14.52 -22.41
N THR A 119 -10.40 15.41 -22.79
CA THR A 119 -10.70 16.77 -23.29
C THR A 119 -10.72 16.79 -24.81
#